data_AF-A0A9D1N720-F1
#
_entry.id   AF-A0A9D1N720-F1
#
_cell.length_a   1.000
_cell.length_b   1.000
_cell.length_c   1.000
_cell.angle_alpha   90.00
_cell.angle_beta   90.00
_cell.angle_gamma   90.00
#
_symmetry.space_group_name_H-M   'P 1'
#
loop_
_entity.id
_entity.type
_entity.pdbx_description
1 polymer ?
#
loop_
_entity_poly.entity_id
_entity_poly.type
_entity_poly.pdbx_seq_one_letter_code
_entity_poly.pdbx_strand_id
1 'polypeptide(L)'
;MRHNYRRRGASSEKVYRFIDNSLPVRPSITLIVAAIAVMFIVFAMACFSAAVFGSSSEKLAAANENADDCTRYYAAETTATEILAILAADDGVSLTDENGELKYDSGDDEITISHNGGVFSFSVAIEAGTDVADTADRSFYAGKSLHVVARVTGGNINVIEWYVEE
;
A
#
# COMPACT_ATOMS: atom_id res chain seq x y z
N MET A 1 -27.44 66.90 -59.86
CA MET A 1 -26.94 67.18 -58.49
C MET A 1 -26.64 65.84 -57.82
N ARG A 2 -25.37 65.57 -57.51
CA ARG A 2 -24.88 64.25 -57.05
C ARG A 2 -24.89 64.16 -55.51
N HIS A 3 -25.48 63.11 -54.98
CA HIS A 3 -25.47 62.74 -53.56
C HIS A 3 -24.07 62.27 -53.14
N ASN A 4 -23.48 62.89 -52.11
CA ASN A 4 -22.20 62.47 -51.53
C ASN A 4 -22.43 61.37 -50.49
N TYR A 5 -22.00 60.15 -50.80
CA TYR A 5 -21.86 59.05 -49.83
C TYR A 5 -20.53 59.23 -49.06
N ARG A 6 -20.57 59.63 -47.80
CA ARG A 6 -19.40 59.63 -46.92
C ARG A 6 -19.15 58.18 -46.45
N ARG A 7 -18.20 57.48 -47.07
CA ARG A 7 -17.63 56.22 -46.53
C ARG A 7 -16.93 56.52 -45.20
N ARG A 8 -17.48 56.01 -44.08
CA ARG A 8 -16.72 55.79 -42.85
C ARG A 8 -15.80 54.60 -43.06
N GLY A 9 -14.55 54.86 -43.40
CA GLY A 9 -13.49 53.86 -43.35
C GLY A 9 -12.28 54.50 -42.69
N ALA A 10 -12.14 54.34 -41.37
CA ALA A 10 -10.92 54.63 -40.62
C ALA A 10 -11.10 54.30 -39.13
N SER A 11 -11.17 53.02 -38.77
CA SER A 11 -10.93 52.60 -37.37
C SER A 11 -10.23 51.25 -37.23
N SER A 12 -10.28 50.36 -38.23
CA SER A 12 -9.56 49.08 -38.16
C SER A 12 -8.05 49.21 -38.43
N GLU A 13 -7.61 50.21 -39.20
CA GLU A 13 -6.21 50.34 -39.61
C GLU A 13 -5.27 50.81 -38.47
N LYS A 14 -5.83 51.45 -37.44
CA LYS A 14 -5.05 51.95 -36.29
C LYS A 14 -4.79 50.89 -35.23
N VAL A 15 -5.67 49.90 -35.10
CA VAL A 15 -5.51 48.83 -34.10
C VAL A 15 -4.37 47.89 -34.51
N TYR A 16 -4.24 47.58 -35.80
CA TYR A 16 -3.11 46.77 -36.30
C TYR A 16 -1.75 47.46 -36.16
N ARG A 17 -1.67 48.80 -36.29
CA ARG A 17 -0.40 49.53 -36.11
C ARG A 17 0.10 49.62 -34.66
N PHE A 18 -0.79 49.48 -33.67
CA PHE A 18 -0.38 49.56 -32.27
C PHE A 18 0.22 48.24 -31.78
N ILE A 19 -0.26 47.11 -32.30
CA ILE A 19 0.26 45.78 -31.99
C ILE A 19 1.63 45.55 -32.64
N ASP A 20 1.93 46.27 -33.73
CA ASP A 20 3.16 46.07 -34.51
C ASP A 20 4.42 46.74 -33.92
N ASN A 21 4.26 47.63 -32.93
CA ASN A 21 5.33 48.49 -32.43
C ASN A 21 5.76 48.21 -30.97
N SER A 22 5.23 47.19 -30.30
CA SER A 22 5.53 46.93 -28.88
C SER A 22 6.35 45.65 -28.60
N LEU A 23 6.84 44.96 -29.63
CA LEU A 23 7.69 43.77 -29.46
C LEU A 23 8.97 43.90 -30.30
N PRO A 24 10.17 43.91 -29.68
CA PRO A 24 11.44 44.19 -30.37
C PRO A 24 11.90 43.08 -31.33
N VAL A 25 11.15 41.97 -31.46
CA VAL A 25 11.43 40.90 -32.42
C VAL A 25 10.09 40.34 -32.90
N ARG A 26 9.82 40.40 -34.21
CA ARG A 26 8.75 39.61 -34.83
C ARG A 26 9.24 38.15 -34.89
N PRO A 27 8.70 37.21 -34.10
CA PRO A 27 9.15 35.83 -34.17
C PRO A 27 8.87 35.28 -35.58
N SER A 28 9.87 34.66 -36.20
CA SER A 28 9.65 33.99 -37.48
C SER A 28 8.64 32.86 -37.29
N ILE A 29 7.88 32.54 -38.33
CA ILE A 29 6.92 31.41 -38.31
C ILE A 29 7.61 30.12 -37.83
N THR A 30 8.88 29.92 -38.20
CA THR A 30 9.73 28.83 -37.73
C THR A 30 9.93 28.82 -36.22
N LEU A 31 10.11 29.97 -35.58
CA LEU A 31 10.30 30.08 -34.13
C LEU A 31 8.99 29.78 -33.38
N ILE A 32 7.85 30.22 -33.93
CA ILE A 32 6.51 29.89 -33.41
C ILE A 32 6.25 28.39 -33.51
N VAL A 33 6.51 27.78 -34.67
CA VAL A 33 6.34 26.33 -34.88
C VAL A 33 7.26 25.52 -33.97
N ALA A 34 8.52 25.94 -33.80
CA ALA A 34 9.46 25.29 -32.88
C ALA A 34 8.99 25.38 -31.43
N ALA A 35 8.48 26.55 -30.99
CA ALA A 35 7.96 26.71 -29.63
C ALA A 35 6.72 25.85 -29.37
N ILE A 36 5.81 25.75 -30.35
CA ILE A 36 4.64 24.87 -30.28
C ILE A 36 5.07 23.40 -30.23
N ALA A 37 6.03 22.99 -31.07
CA ALA A 37 6.56 21.62 -31.05
C ALA A 37 7.18 21.25 -29.70
N VAL A 38 7.95 22.16 -29.10
CA VAL A 38 8.52 21.96 -27.75
C VAL A 38 7.43 21.85 -26.69
N MET A 39 6.38 22.69 -26.74
CA MET A 39 5.24 22.56 -25.82
C MET A 39 4.54 21.20 -25.94
N PHE A 40 4.29 20.73 -27.17
CA PHE A 40 3.68 19.42 -27.39
C PHE A 40 4.54 18.27 -26.89
N ILE A 41 5.86 18.35 -27.07
CA ILE A 41 6.80 17.35 -26.56
C ILE A 41 6.80 17.30 -25.03
N VAL A 42 6.83 18.45 -24.37
CA VAL A 42 6.78 18.54 -22.90
C VAL A 42 5.45 18.03 -22.36
N PHE A 43 4.33 18.38 -23.01
CA PHE A 43 3.01 17.87 -22.66
C PHE A 43 2.91 16.35 -22.81
N ALA A 44 3.41 15.79 -23.93
CA ALA A 44 3.43 14.35 -24.15
C ALA A 44 4.29 13.61 -23.12
N MET A 45 5.47 14.15 -22.76
CA MET A 45 6.31 13.59 -21.71
C MET A 45 5.65 13.65 -20.33
N ALA A 46 4.96 14.75 -20.01
CA ALA A 46 4.22 14.87 -18.76
C ALA A 46 3.07 13.86 -18.68
N CYS A 47 2.30 13.68 -19.77
CA CYS A 47 1.23 12.70 -19.85
C CYS A 47 1.75 11.26 -19.76
N PHE A 48 2.84 10.94 -20.45
CA PHE A 48 3.47 9.62 -20.38
C PHE A 48 4.04 9.36 -18.99
N SER A 49 4.68 10.36 -18.37
CA SER A 49 5.17 10.27 -16.99
C SER A 49 4.02 10.06 -16.02
N ALA A 50 2.90 10.78 -16.15
CA ALA A 50 1.74 10.58 -15.30
C ALA A 50 1.15 9.16 -15.44
N ALA A 51 1.05 8.63 -16.65
CA ALA A 51 0.55 7.28 -16.89
C ALA A 51 1.48 6.18 -16.35
N VAL A 52 2.79 6.30 -16.61
CA VAL A 52 3.78 5.31 -16.16
C VAL A 52 3.98 5.40 -14.65
N PHE A 53 4.26 6.60 -14.12
CA PHE A 53 4.54 6.78 -12.71
C PHE A 53 3.31 6.60 -11.83
N GLY A 54 2.12 7.06 -12.27
CA GLY A 54 0.87 6.83 -11.55
C GLY A 54 0.57 5.33 -11.37
N SER A 55 0.75 4.53 -12.43
CA SER A 55 0.58 3.08 -12.34
C SER A 55 1.66 2.39 -11.49
N SER A 56 2.89 2.92 -11.49
CA SER A 56 4.01 2.34 -10.75
C SER A 56 3.91 2.61 -9.25
N SER A 57 3.41 3.79 -8.84
CA SER A 57 3.23 4.13 -7.42
C SER A 57 2.14 3.28 -6.78
N GLU A 58 1.04 3.03 -7.49
CA GLU A 58 -0.04 2.14 -7.00
C GLU A 58 0.44 0.69 -6.86
N LYS A 59 1.17 0.19 -7.87
CA LYS A 59 1.76 -1.16 -7.83
C LYS A 59 2.80 -1.31 -6.72
N LEU A 60 3.60 -0.27 -6.47
CA LEU A 60 4.58 -0.28 -5.40
C LEU A 60 3.91 -0.24 -4.03
N ALA A 61 2.86 0.56 -3.86
CA ALA A 61 2.08 0.61 -2.62
C ALA A 61 1.46 -0.76 -2.30
N ALA A 62 0.81 -1.40 -3.29
CA ALA A 62 0.24 -2.74 -3.12
C ALA A 62 1.32 -3.82 -2.85
N ALA A 63 2.49 -3.71 -3.48
CA ALA A 63 3.59 -4.63 -3.22
C ALA A 63 4.15 -4.50 -1.79
N ASN A 64 4.28 -3.26 -1.29
CA ASN A 64 4.70 -3.01 0.08
C ASN A 64 3.67 -3.52 1.07
N GLU A 65 2.38 -3.27 0.83
CA GLU A 65 1.29 -3.77 1.67
C GLU A 65 1.30 -5.30 1.77
N ASN A 66 1.46 -6.00 0.63
CA ASN A 66 1.59 -7.46 0.63
C ASN A 66 2.86 -7.94 1.35
N ALA A 67 3.97 -7.21 1.25
CA ALA A 67 5.21 -7.56 1.94
C ALA A 67 5.07 -7.40 3.47
N ASP A 68 4.37 -6.37 3.91
CA ASP A 68 4.07 -6.14 5.32
C ASP A 68 3.11 -7.22 5.85
N ASP A 69 2.06 -7.56 5.10
CA ASP A 69 1.12 -8.64 5.45
C ASP A 69 1.82 -10.00 5.57
N CYS A 70 2.76 -10.31 4.66
CA CYS A 70 3.62 -11.50 4.80
C CYS A 70 4.46 -11.45 6.07
N THR A 71 5.07 -10.31 6.39
CA THR A 71 5.92 -10.15 7.57
C THR A 71 5.13 -10.39 8.86
N ARG A 72 3.89 -9.88 8.93
CA ARG A 72 2.98 -10.07 10.07
C ARG A 72 2.58 -11.53 10.25
N TYR A 73 2.21 -12.20 9.16
CA TYR A 73 1.90 -13.63 9.19
C TYR A 73 3.12 -14.44 9.67
N TYR A 74 4.32 -14.13 9.18
CA TYR A 74 5.54 -14.82 9.62
C TYR A 74 5.89 -14.60 11.09
N ALA A 75 5.57 -13.42 11.65
CA ALA A 75 5.71 -13.18 13.08
C ALA A 75 4.79 -14.12 13.88
N ALA A 76 3.51 -14.20 13.51
CA ALA A 76 2.56 -15.13 14.15
C ALA A 76 2.97 -16.61 14.00
N GLU A 77 3.45 -17.01 12.82
CA GLU A 77 3.99 -18.36 12.57
C GLU A 77 5.22 -18.66 13.43
N THR A 78 6.09 -17.67 13.65
CA THR A 78 7.27 -17.81 14.52
C THR A 78 6.83 -18.08 15.96
N THR A 79 5.93 -17.25 16.50
CA THR A 79 5.37 -17.45 17.85
C THR A 79 4.65 -18.80 17.98
N ALA A 80 3.84 -19.19 17.00
CA ALA A 80 3.17 -20.48 17.00
C ALA A 80 4.16 -21.66 17.02
N THR A 81 5.24 -21.55 16.24
CA THR A 81 6.29 -22.56 16.20
C THR A 81 7.06 -22.64 17.52
N GLU A 82 7.30 -21.52 18.19
CA GLU A 82 7.92 -21.49 19.51
C GLU A 82 7.04 -22.20 20.56
N ILE A 83 5.73 -21.92 20.57
CA ILE A 83 4.79 -22.62 21.45
C ILE A 83 4.87 -24.13 21.20
N LEU A 84 4.80 -24.56 19.94
CA LEU A 84 4.90 -26.00 19.59
C LEU A 84 6.23 -26.62 20.01
N ALA A 85 7.33 -25.87 19.89
CA ALA A 85 8.66 -26.34 20.30
C ALA A 85 8.73 -26.55 21.81
N ILE A 86 8.15 -25.63 22.61
CA ILE A 86 8.07 -25.78 24.06
C ILE A 86 7.20 -26.98 24.42
N LEU A 87 6.00 -27.07 23.83
CA LEU A 87 5.11 -28.22 24.02
C LEU A 87 5.81 -29.55 23.71
N ALA A 88 6.64 -29.62 22.67
CA ALA A 88 7.40 -30.81 22.33
C ALA A 88 8.58 -31.08 23.28
N ALA A 89 9.21 -30.04 23.82
CA ALA A 89 10.37 -30.19 24.68
C ALA A 89 10.02 -30.75 26.06
N ASP A 90 8.90 -30.32 26.64
CA ASP A 90 8.56 -30.62 28.03
C ASP A 90 7.07 -30.90 28.27
N ASP A 91 6.31 -31.25 27.23
CA ASP A 91 4.85 -31.47 27.28
C ASP A 91 4.07 -30.25 27.80
N GLY A 92 4.63 -29.03 27.71
CA GLY A 92 3.99 -27.78 28.10
C GLY A 92 4.19 -27.38 29.56
N VAL A 93 5.07 -28.07 30.30
CA VAL A 93 5.35 -27.75 31.71
C VAL A 93 5.83 -26.32 31.87
N SER A 94 6.71 -25.83 30.98
CA SER A 94 7.18 -24.43 31.02
C SER A 94 6.11 -23.39 30.69
N LEU A 95 4.99 -23.80 30.09
CA LEU A 95 3.84 -22.94 29.77
C LEU A 95 2.77 -23.00 30.86
N THR A 96 2.91 -23.87 31.85
CA THR A 96 1.88 -24.05 32.88
C THR A 96 1.99 -22.95 33.94
N ASP A 97 0.93 -22.17 34.12
CA ASP A 97 0.86 -21.14 35.15
C ASP A 97 0.62 -21.74 36.56
N GLU A 98 0.53 -20.88 37.57
CA GLU A 98 0.28 -21.30 38.96
C GLU A 98 -1.10 -21.95 39.18
N ASN A 99 -2.05 -21.73 38.26
CA ASN A 99 -3.39 -22.27 38.29
C ASN A 99 -3.51 -23.60 37.51
N GLY A 100 -2.44 -24.00 36.81
CA GLY A 100 -2.42 -25.19 35.96
C GLY A 100 -2.93 -24.94 34.54
N GLU A 101 -3.10 -23.70 34.12
CA GLU A 101 -3.47 -23.33 32.75
C GLU A 101 -2.23 -23.18 31.87
N LEU A 102 -2.30 -23.62 30.62
CA LEU A 102 -1.20 -23.45 29.66
C LEU A 102 -1.30 -22.06 29.03
N LYS A 103 -0.28 -21.25 29.22
CA LYS A 103 -0.20 -19.87 28.77
C LYS A 103 1.18 -19.55 28.22
N TYR A 104 1.21 -18.76 27.15
CA TYR A 104 2.44 -18.23 26.57
C TYR A 104 2.37 -16.71 26.55
N ASP A 105 3.37 -16.07 27.14
CA ASP A 105 3.51 -14.62 27.13
C ASP A 105 4.42 -14.22 25.96
N SER A 106 3.84 -13.55 24.95
CA SER A 106 4.59 -13.03 23.80
C SER A 106 5.27 -11.69 24.10
N GLY A 107 5.07 -11.13 25.30
CA GLY A 107 5.50 -9.81 25.74
C GLY A 107 4.47 -8.72 25.46
N ASP A 108 3.77 -8.81 24.34
CA ASP A 108 2.69 -7.89 23.97
C ASP A 108 1.30 -8.45 24.30
N ASP A 109 1.13 -9.78 24.25
CA ASP A 109 -0.12 -10.49 24.51
C ASP A 109 0.09 -11.82 25.27
N GLU A 110 -0.95 -12.26 25.99
CA GLU A 110 -1.00 -13.58 26.62
C GLU A 110 -1.86 -14.54 25.78
N ILE A 111 -1.26 -15.66 25.35
CA ILE A 111 -1.91 -16.69 24.54
C ILE A 111 -2.28 -17.85 25.45
N THR A 112 -3.59 -18.11 25.59
CA THR A 112 -4.10 -19.29 26.30
C THR A 112 -4.12 -20.50 25.37
N ILE A 113 -3.63 -21.63 25.87
CA ILE A 113 -3.52 -22.89 25.12
C ILE A 113 -4.49 -23.90 25.73
N SER A 114 -5.43 -24.38 24.92
CA SER A 114 -6.31 -25.47 25.29
C SER A 114 -5.63 -26.81 25.03
N HIS A 115 -5.85 -27.80 25.90
CA HIS A 115 -5.33 -29.14 25.70
C HIS A 115 -6.33 -30.25 26.05
N ASN A 116 -6.30 -31.33 25.28
CA ASN A 116 -7.06 -32.55 25.54
C ASN A 116 -6.30 -33.78 25.04
N GLY A 117 -5.79 -34.60 25.96
CA GLY A 117 -5.18 -35.90 25.62
C GLY A 117 -3.99 -35.80 24.64
N GLY A 118 -3.10 -34.82 24.84
CA GLY A 118 -1.93 -34.58 24.00
C GLY A 118 -2.22 -33.82 22.70
N VAL A 119 -3.46 -33.39 22.48
CA VAL A 119 -3.82 -32.42 21.43
C VAL A 119 -3.89 -31.04 22.07
N PHE A 120 -3.23 -30.06 21.44
CA PHE A 120 -3.15 -28.67 21.86
C PHE A 120 -3.78 -27.79 20.80
N SER A 121 -4.47 -26.73 21.22
CA SER A 121 -5.13 -25.75 20.36
C SER A 121 -4.92 -24.36 20.92
N PHE A 122 -4.53 -23.43 20.05
CA PHE A 122 -4.30 -22.02 20.40
C PHE A 122 -4.42 -21.14 19.15
N SER A 123 -4.62 -19.84 19.36
CA SER A 123 -4.65 -18.84 18.30
C SER A 123 -3.63 -17.74 18.62
N VAL A 124 -2.84 -17.35 17.61
CA VAL A 124 -1.86 -16.26 17.70
C VAL A 124 -2.39 -15.06 16.92
N ALA A 125 -2.53 -13.89 17.55
CA ALA A 125 -2.95 -12.68 16.84
C ALA A 125 -1.99 -12.34 15.71
N ILE A 126 -2.52 -11.95 14.54
CA ILE A 126 -1.70 -11.39 13.46
C ILE A 126 -1.81 -9.88 13.58
N GLU A 127 -0.75 -9.25 14.09
CA GLU A 127 -0.71 -7.82 14.37
C GLU A 127 -1.19 -6.98 13.18
N ALA A 128 -2.17 -6.11 13.44
CA ALA A 128 -2.61 -5.12 12.46
C ALA A 128 -1.51 -4.06 12.32
N GLY A 129 -1.15 -3.73 11.08
CA GLY A 129 -0.11 -2.73 10.81
C GLY A 129 -0.37 -1.41 11.54
N THR A 130 0.55 -1.01 12.42
CA THR A 130 0.49 0.25 13.16
C THR A 130 1.01 1.44 12.36
N ASP A 131 1.67 1.20 11.23
CA ASP A 131 2.28 2.26 10.43
C ASP A 131 1.41 2.67 9.24
N VAL A 132 1.11 3.96 9.23
CA VAL A 132 0.29 4.74 8.31
C VAL A 132 -1.21 4.65 8.58
N ALA A 133 -1.74 5.75 9.11
CA ALA A 133 -3.14 6.03 9.42
C ALA A 133 -4.13 5.93 8.22
N ASP A 134 -3.71 5.34 7.10
CA ASP A 134 -4.47 5.17 5.85
C ASP A 134 -4.38 3.74 5.29
N THR A 135 -3.60 2.84 5.90
CA THR A 135 -3.44 1.41 5.50
C THR A 135 -3.83 0.41 6.57
N ALA A 136 -3.99 0.82 7.84
CA ALA A 136 -4.49 -0.07 8.90
C ALA A 136 -5.88 -0.66 8.57
N ASP A 137 -6.70 0.07 7.80
CA ASP A 137 -8.04 -0.34 7.33
C ASP A 137 -7.99 -1.23 6.06
N ARG A 138 -6.79 -1.56 5.54
CA ARG A 138 -6.61 -2.36 4.32
C ARG A 138 -5.84 -3.66 4.49
N SER A 139 -5.16 -3.86 5.63
CA SER A 139 -4.45 -5.13 5.88
C SER A 139 -5.43 -6.30 5.81
N PHE A 140 -5.07 -7.32 5.04
CA PHE A 140 -5.88 -8.53 4.93
C PHE A 140 -6.03 -9.24 6.28
N TYR A 141 -5.08 -9.03 7.20
CA TYR A 141 -5.02 -9.68 8.51
C TYR A 141 -5.55 -8.84 9.67
N ALA A 142 -6.12 -7.66 9.40
CA ALA A 142 -6.70 -6.84 10.46
C ALA A 142 -7.77 -7.63 11.23
N GLY A 143 -7.55 -7.82 12.54
CA GLY A 143 -8.45 -8.58 13.43
C GLY A 143 -8.38 -10.09 13.29
N LYS A 144 -7.47 -10.64 12.47
CA LYS A 144 -7.33 -12.08 12.24
C LYS A 144 -6.30 -12.72 13.16
N SER A 145 -6.42 -14.03 13.31
CA SER A 145 -5.45 -14.82 14.07
C SER A 145 -5.02 -16.07 13.32
N LEU A 146 -3.82 -16.58 13.62
CA LEU A 146 -3.34 -17.86 13.15
C LEU A 146 -3.79 -18.94 14.14
N HIS A 147 -4.77 -19.75 13.73
CA HIS A 147 -5.25 -20.87 14.51
C HIS A 147 -4.40 -22.11 14.26
N VAL A 148 -3.99 -22.76 15.34
CA VAL A 148 -3.14 -23.96 15.30
C VAL A 148 -3.74 -25.05 16.19
N VAL A 149 -3.86 -26.24 15.62
CA VAL A 149 -4.16 -27.47 16.37
C VAL A 149 -3.07 -28.48 16.07
N ALA A 150 -2.42 -29.00 17.12
CA ALA A 150 -1.35 -29.98 16.96
C ALA A 150 -1.46 -31.08 18.02
N ARG A 151 -1.09 -32.30 17.63
CA ARG A 151 -0.82 -33.38 18.59
C ARG A 151 0.67 -33.40 18.89
N VAL A 152 1.00 -33.39 20.18
CA VAL A 152 2.37 -33.56 20.65
C VAL A 152 2.46 -34.87 21.44
N THR A 153 3.43 -35.71 21.10
CA THR A 153 3.61 -37.01 21.78
C THR A 153 5.08 -37.40 21.79
N GLY A 154 5.68 -37.44 22.99
CA GLY A 154 7.08 -37.84 23.18
C GLY A 154 8.05 -37.00 22.35
N GLY A 155 7.83 -35.68 22.32
CA GLY A 155 8.62 -34.73 21.55
C GLY A 155 8.38 -34.69 20.04
N ASN A 156 7.43 -35.48 19.52
CA ASN A 156 7.01 -35.38 18.12
C ASN A 156 5.81 -34.47 17.98
N ILE A 157 5.85 -33.56 17.00
CA ILE A 157 4.77 -32.64 16.66
C ILE A 157 4.07 -33.16 15.40
N ASN A 158 2.75 -33.30 15.46
CA ASN A 158 1.89 -33.55 14.31
C ASN A 158 0.84 -32.43 14.20
N VAL A 159 1.00 -31.54 13.23
CA VAL A 159 0.07 -30.43 12.98
C VAL A 159 -1.20 -30.99 12.32
N ILE A 160 -2.35 -30.74 12.94
CA ILE A 160 -3.67 -31.17 12.48
C ILE A 160 -4.34 -30.04 11.72
N GLU A 161 -4.29 -28.81 12.26
CA GLU A 161 -4.85 -27.61 11.65
C GLU A 161 -3.85 -26.46 11.74
N TRP A 162 -3.78 -25.68 10.66
CA TRP A 162 -2.96 -24.48 10.54
C TRP A 162 -3.63 -23.56 9.53
N TYR A 163 -4.40 -22.59 10.01
CA TYR A 163 -5.16 -21.69 9.14
C TYR A 163 -5.38 -20.33 9.79
N VAL A 164 -5.73 -19.34 8.99
CA VAL A 164 -6.04 -18.00 9.46
C VAL A 164 -7.54 -17.91 9.76
N GLU A 165 -7.88 -17.57 11.00
CA GLU A 165 -9.23 -17.37 11.51
C GLU A 165 -9.62 -15.87 11.40
N GLU A 166 -10.90 -15.61 11.11
CA GLU A 166 -11.48 -14.26 10.99
C GLU A 166 -11.93 -13.66 12.32
#